data_AF-A0A0F9Q4K8-F1
#
_entry.id   AF-A0A0F9Q4K8-F1
#
_cell.length_a   1.000
_cell.length_b   1.000
_cell.length_c   1.000
_cell.angle_alpha   90.00
_cell.angle_beta   90.00
_cell.angle_gamma   90.00
#
_symmetry.space_group_name_H-M   'P 1'
#
loop_
_entity.id
_entity.type
_entity.pdbx_description
1 polymer ?
#
loop_
_entity_poly.entity_id
_entity_poly.type
_entity_poly.pdbx_seq_one_letter_code
_entity_poly.pdbx_strand_id
1 'polypeptide(L)'
;MTTFSARAARKFLIIKAAKEFKKEIEQAGVDNLKTLADAGISILLTYLNGLAAQDKVNRRRELNALLRVGVTPDMILTELTRQMPEIAPILESREGYKEGEIQKLTAFLTET
;
A
#
# COMPACT_ATOMS: atom_id res chain seq x y z
N MET A 1 -23.90 1.33 13.62
CA MET A 1 -23.33 2.68 13.82
C MET A 1 -21.88 2.55 14.24
N THR A 2 -20.92 3.10 13.49
CA THR A 2 -19.54 3.24 13.96
C THR A 2 -19.41 4.52 14.78
N THR A 3 -18.86 4.45 15.99
CA THR A 3 -18.65 5.62 16.86
C THR A 3 -17.61 6.57 16.27
N PHE A 4 -17.64 7.85 16.67
CA PHE A 4 -16.62 8.84 16.30
C PHE A 4 -15.20 8.35 16.65
N SER A 5 -15.04 7.69 17.81
CA SER A 5 -13.77 7.09 18.25
C SER A 5 -13.27 5.98 17.31
N ALA A 6 -14.15 5.08 16.87
CA ALA A 6 -13.80 4.02 15.91
C ALA A 6 -13.40 4.60 14.54
N ARG A 7 -14.05 5.68 14.11
CA ARG A 7 -13.69 6.40 12.87
C ARG A 7 -12.33 7.08 12.98
N ALA A 8 -12.07 7.77 14.10
CA ALA A 8 -10.79 8.43 14.36
C ALA A 8 -9.63 7.43 14.45
N ALA A 9 -9.81 6.32 15.18
CA ALA A 9 -8.80 5.26 15.27
C ALA A 9 -8.46 4.66 13.90
N ARG A 10 -9.47 4.39 13.07
CA ARG A 10 -9.25 3.91 11.70
C ARG A 10 -8.47 4.91 10.85
N LYS A 11 -8.82 6.20 10.91
CA LYS A 11 -8.10 7.24 10.16
C LYS A 11 -6.64 7.34 10.60
N PHE A 12 -6.37 7.21 11.90
CA PHE A 12 -5.00 7.16 12.41
C PHE A 12 -4.22 5.94 11.88
N LEU A 13 -4.85 4.76 11.85
CA LEU A 13 -4.23 3.55 11.29
C LEU A 13 -3.92 3.69 9.79
N ILE A 14 -4.83 4.29 9.02
CA ILE A 14 -4.61 4.58 7.59
C ILE A 14 -3.39 5.50 7.41
N ILE A 15 -3.33 6.60 8.18
CA ILE A 15 -2.20 7.55 8.14
C ILE A 15 -0.89 6.86 8.48
N LYS A 16 -0.88 6.04 9.54
CA LYS A 16 0.30 5.31 9.98
C LYS A 16 0.79 4.33 8.91
N ALA A 17 -0.12 3.52 8.34
CA ALA A 17 0.22 2.54 7.30
C ALA A 17 0.81 3.22 6.05
N ALA A 18 0.18 4.30 5.57
CA ALA A 18 0.71 5.08 4.45
C ALA A 18 2.09 5.68 4.74
N LYS A 19 2.34 6.12 5.99
CA LYS A 19 3.65 6.63 6.40
C LYS A 19 4.74 5.56 6.38
N GLU A 20 4.40 4.32 6.68
CA GLU A 20 5.35 3.19 6.58
C GLU A 20 5.70 2.92 5.12
N PHE A 21 4.72 2.78 4.23
CA PHE A 21 4.97 2.65 2.79
C PHE A 21 5.78 3.82 2.23
N LYS A 22 5.49 5.05 2.64
CA LYS A 22 6.26 6.22 2.22
C LYS A 22 7.75 6.07 2.52
N LYS A 23 8.12 5.67 3.74
CA LYS A 23 9.54 5.48 4.12
C LYS A 23 10.23 4.42 3.26
N GLU A 24 9.52 3.34 2.98
CA GLU A 24 10.02 2.23 2.15
C GLU A 24 10.26 2.69 0.71
N ILE A 25 9.36 3.51 0.18
CA ILE A 25 9.49 4.09 -1.16
C ILE A 25 10.61 5.13 -1.22
N GLU A 26 10.75 5.97 -0.21
CA GLU A 26 11.88 6.91 -0.09
C GLU A 26 13.22 6.18 -0.10
N GLN A 27 13.30 5.00 0.54
CA GLN A 27 14.49 4.15 0.50
C GLN A 27 14.73 3.51 -0.87
N ALA A 28 13.67 3.09 -1.57
CA ALA A 28 13.75 2.48 -2.89
C ALA A 28 14.03 3.49 -4.02
N GLY A 29 13.63 4.75 -3.84
CA GLY A 29 13.70 5.80 -4.85
C GLY A 29 12.48 5.83 -5.77
N VAL A 30 11.89 7.02 -5.95
CA VAL A 30 10.67 7.23 -6.75
C VAL A 30 10.90 6.92 -8.23
N ASP A 31 12.07 7.23 -8.76
CA ASP A 31 12.43 6.99 -10.17
C ASP A 31 12.42 5.49 -10.52
N ASN A 32 12.84 4.64 -9.57
CA ASN A 32 12.78 3.19 -9.72
C ASN A 32 11.33 2.71 -9.79
N LEU A 33 10.44 3.27 -8.96
CA LEU A 33 9.02 2.94 -9.01
C LEU A 33 8.36 3.34 -10.32
N LYS A 34 8.73 4.51 -10.84
CA LYS A 34 8.24 4.97 -12.14
C LYS A 34 8.64 4.00 -13.25
N THR A 35 9.91 3.58 -13.27
CA THR A 35 10.42 2.59 -14.24
C THR A 35 9.64 1.27 -14.17
N LEU A 36 9.34 0.78 -12.96
CA LEU A 36 8.54 -0.44 -12.77
C LEU A 36 7.09 -0.27 -13.24
N ALA A 37 6.43 0.84 -12.89
CA ALA A 37 5.08 1.13 -13.32
C ALA A 37 4.98 1.29 -14.85
N ASP A 38 5.97 1.94 -15.47
CA ASP A 38 6.11 2.07 -16.92
C ASP A 38 6.39 0.71 -17.59
N ALA A 39 6.93 -0.28 -16.88
CA ALA A 39 7.03 -1.65 -17.37
C ALA A 39 5.74 -2.47 -17.13
N GLY A 40 4.71 -1.89 -16.48
CA GLY A 40 3.50 -2.61 -16.05
C GLY A 40 3.73 -3.56 -14.87
N ILE A 41 4.88 -3.45 -14.21
CA ILE A 41 5.27 -4.27 -13.07
C ILE A 41 4.68 -3.64 -11.80
N SER A 42 4.15 -4.49 -10.92
CA SER A 42 3.57 -4.02 -9.65
C SER A 42 4.63 -3.45 -8.73
N ILE A 43 4.52 -2.17 -8.39
CA ILE A 43 5.43 -1.53 -7.44
C ILE A 43 5.28 -2.13 -6.04
N LEU A 44 4.05 -2.38 -5.58
CA LEU A 44 3.79 -2.91 -4.23
C LEU A 44 4.20 -4.37 -4.08
N LEU A 45 3.85 -5.25 -5.04
CA LEU A 45 4.28 -6.65 -4.94
C LEU A 45 5.78 -6.80 -5.13
N THR A 46 6.40 -6.01 -6.02
CA THR A 46 7.86 -6.04 -6.18
C THR A 46 8.54 -5.70 -4.86
N TYR A 47 8.05 -4.67 -4.17
CA TYR A 47 8.51 -4.34 -2.83
C TYR A 47 8.31 -5.49 -1.84
N LEU A 48 7.08 -6.01 -1.72
CA LEU A 48 6.75 -7.09 -0.78
C LEU A 48 7.51 -8.39 -1.04
N ASN A 49 7.87 -8.67 -2.30
CA ASN A 49 8.68 -9.82 -2.68
C ASN A 49 10.18 -9.60 -2.46
N GLY A 50 10.64 -8.35 -2.42
CA GLY A 50 12.02 -8.01 -2.07
C GLY A 50 12.32 -8.08 -0.58
N LEU A 51 11.30 -8.16 0.28
CA LEU A 51 11.46 -8.35 1.72
C LEU A 51 12.01 -9.74 2.05
N ALA A 52 12.80 -9.83 3.13
CA ALA A 52 13.18 -11.11 3.70
C ALA A 52 11.93 -11.90 4.12
N ALA A 53 12.01 -13.23 4.11
CA ALA A 53 10.86 -14.11 4.35
C ALA A 53 10.14 -13.79 5.69
N GLN A 54 10.90 -13.51 6.75
CA GLN A 54 10.33 -13.17 8.06
C GLN A 54 9.62 -11.80 8.05
N ASP A 55 10.19 -10.81 7.37
CA ASP A 55 9.59 -9.47 7.25
C ASP A 55 8.33 -9.50 6.40
N LYS A 56 8.31 -10.33 5.35
CA LYS A 56 7.13 -10.57 4.52
C LYS A 56 5.98 -11.16 5.34
N VAL A 57 6.25 -12.13 6.22
CA VAL A 57 5.25 -12.70 7.14
C VAL A 57 4.75 -11.65 8.14
N ASN A 58 5.65 -10.87 8.72
CA ASN A 58 5.29 -9.80 9.66
C ASN A 58 4.39 -8.75 8.98
N ARG A 59 4.81 -8.26 7.81
CA ARG A 59 4.07 -7.29 7.00
C ARG A 59 2.71 -7.82 6.60
N ARG A 60 2.61 -9.09 6.18
CA ARG A 60 1.32 -9.75 5.88
C ARG A 60 0.41 -9.78 7.11
N ARG A 61 0.94 -10.11 8.29
CA ARG A 61 0.17 -10.13 9.55
C ARG A 61 -0.35 -8.73 9.92
N GLU A 62 0.49 -7.71 9.81
CA GLU A 62 0.11 -6.31 10.09
C GLU A 62 -0.99 -5.82 9.16
N LEU A 63 -0.81 -6.01 7.84
CA LEU A 63 -1.79 -5.62 6.84
C LEU A 63 -3.11 -6.39 7.01
N ASN A 64 -3.05 -7.68 7.36
CA ASN A 64 -4.25 -8.46 7.70
C ASN A 64 -4.97 -7.95 8.96
N ALA A 65 -4.23 -7.45 9.97
CA ALA A 65 -4.85 -6.82 11.13
C ALA A 65 -5.57 -5.52 10.75
N LEU A 66 -4.99 -4.72 9.84
CA LEU A 66 -5.62 -3.51 9.30
C LEU A 66 -6.91 -3.85 8.53
N LEU A 67 -6.90 -4.90 7.70
CA LEU A 67 -8.09 -5.37 6.98
C LEU A 67 -9.22 -5.75 7.95
N ARG A 68 -8.93 -6.46 9.05
CA ARG A 68 -9.94 -6.88 10.04
C ARG A 68 -10.64 -5.71 10.73
N VAL A 69 -9.95 -4.58 10.90
CA VAL A 69 -10.56 -3.35 11.41
C VAL A 69 -11.14 -2.48 10.29
N GLY A 70 -11.16 -2.98 9.05
CA GLY A 70 -11.75 -2.40 7.85
C GLY A 70 -10.96 -1.23 7.24
N VAL A 71 -9.64 -1.27 7.36
CA VAL A 71 -8.73 -0.44 6.54
C VAL A 71 -8.42 -1.21 5.27
N THR A 72 -8.73 -0.66 4.11
CA THR A 72 -8.55 -1.34 2.81
C THR A 72 -7.26 -0.89 2.10
N PRO A 73 -6.74 -1.69 1.15
CA PRO A 73 -5.63 -1.30 0.27
C PRO A 73 -5.84 0.05 -0.41
N ASP A 74 -7.04 0.32 -0.95
CA ASP A 74 -7.36 1.60 -1.59
C ASP A 74 -7.27 2.79 -0.61
N MET A 75 -7.72 2.62 0.64
CA MET A 75 -7.60 3.67 1.66
C MET A 75 -6.13 3.99 1.98
N ILE A 76 -5.27 2.97 2.02
CA ILE A 76 -3.84 3.14 2.26
C ILE A 76 -3.19 3.84 1.06
N LEU A 77 -3.46 3.38 -0.17
CA LEU A 77 -2.92 3.99 -1.38
C LEU A 77 -3.36 5.45 -1.56
N THR A 78 -4.63 5.75 -1.28
CA THR A 78 -5.16 7.11 -1.34
C THR A 78 -4.52 8.02 -0.29
N GLU A 79 -4.24 7.50 0.90
CA GLU A 79 -3.53 8.24 1.92
C GLU A 79 -2.03 8.39 1.58
N LEU A 80 -1.44 7.39 0.93
CA LEU A 80 -0.05 7.43 0.45
C LEU A 80 0.14 8.52 -0.59
N THR A 81 -0.74 8.63 -1.60
CA THR A 81 -0.68 9.73 -2.58
C THR A 81 -0.89 11.09 -1.94
N ARG A 82 -1.67 11.18 -0.86
CA ARG A 82 -1.80 12.43 -0.07
C ARG A 82 -0.51 12.81 0.65
N GLN A 83 0.22 11.82 1.19
CA GLN A 83 1.48 12.04 1.92
C GLN A 83 2.70 12.17 1.00
N MET A 84 2.59 11.65 -0.23
CA MET A 84 3.65 11.58 -1.24
C MET A 84 3.05 11.80 -2.64
N PRO A 85 2.70 13.05 -2.99
CA PRO A 85 1.98 13.39 -4.23
C PRO A 85 2.69 12.96 -5.52
N GLU A 86 4.01 12.84 -5.50
CA GLU A 86 4.83 12.39 -6.61
C GLU A 86 4.52 10.95 -7.06
N ILE A 87 3.91 10.12 -6.21
CA ILE A 87 3.47 8.76 -6.56
C ILE A 87 2.13 8.78 -7.30
N ALA A 88 1.29 9.80 -7.10
CA ALA A 88 -0.01 9.89 -7.77
C ALA A 88 0.08 9.72 -9.29
N PRO A 89 0.94 10.47 -10.03
CA PRO A 89 1.08 10.28 -11.47
C PRO A 89 1.65 8.91 -11.87
N ILE A 90 2.33 8.19 -10.95
CA ILE A 90 2.82 6.82 -11.19
C ILE A 90 1.66 5.83 -11.11
N LEU A 91 0.80 5.96 -10.10
CA LEU A 91 -0.39 5.10 -9.95
C LEU A 91 -1.44 5.35 -11.04
N GLU A 92 -1.50 6.58 -11.54
CA GLU A 92 -2.41 7.02 -12.61
C GLU A 92 -1.75 6.95 -14.00
N SER A 93 -0.49 6.50 -14.09
CA SER A 93 0.28 6.46 -15.34
C SER A 93 -0.38 5.61 -16.43
N ARG A 94 -1.19 4.63 -16.01
CA ARG A 94 -1.90 3.68 -16.88
C ARG A 94 -3.29 3.41 -16.33
N GLU A 95 -4.24 3.31 -17.25
CA GLU A 95 -5.60 2.91 -16.93
C GLU A 95 -5.61 1.54 -16.23
N GLY A 96 -6.29 1.46 -15.09
CA GLY A 96 -6.41 0.22 -14.31
C GLY A 96 -5.16 -0.18 -13.53
N TYR A 97 -4.07 0.60 -13.56
CA TYR A 97 -2.85 0.22 -12.84
C TYR A 97 -3.04 0.28 -11.32
N LYS A 98 -3.64 1.36 -10.80
CA LYS A 98 -3.99 1.47 -9.38
C LYS A 98 -4.93 0.33 -8.93
N GLU A 99 -5.95 -0.01 -9.73
CA GLU A 99 -6.86 -1.12 -9.46
C GLU A 99 -6.10 -2.46 -9.45
N GLY A 100 -5.16 -2.65 -10.38
CA GLY A 100 -4.27 -3.80 -10.42
C GLY A 100 -3.40 -3.91 -9.17
N GLU A 101 -2.84 -2.80 -8.68
CA GLU A 101 -2.09 -2.77 -7.42
C GLU A 101 -2.96 -3.15 -6.22
N ILE A 102 -4.21 -2.66 -6.17
CA ILE A 102 -5.19 -3.02 -5.13
C ILE A 102 -5.50 -4.52 -5.17
N GLN A 103 -5.76 -5.08 -6.35
CA GLN A 103 -6.08 -6.50 -6.53
C GLN A 103 -4.91 -7.38 -6.10
N LYS A 104 -3.70 -7.03 -6.55
CA LYS A 104 -2.46 -7.74 -6.21
C LYS A 104 -2.15 -7.71 -4.71
N LEU A 105 -2.29 -6.54 -4.08
CA LEU A 105 -2.13 -6.43 -2.63
C LEU A 105 -3.21 -7.22 -1.89
N THR A 106 -4.45 -7.22 -2.37
CA THR A 106 -5.53 -8.03 -1.79
C THR A 106 -5.21 -9.52 -1.89
N ALA A 107 -4.77 -10.00 -3.06
CA ALA A 107 -4.39 -11.39 -3.28
C ALA A 107 -3.26 -11.81 -2.32
N PHE A 108 -2.23 -10.98 -2.18
CA PHE A 108 -1.13 -11.20 -1.24
C PHE A 108 -1.60 -11.38 0.21
N LEU A 109 -2.67 -10.70 0.62
CA LEU A 109 -3.19 -10.77 1.99
C LEU A 109 -4.05 -12.02 2.22
N THR A 110 -4.68 -12.54 1.16
CA THR A 110 -5.52 -13.75 1.19
C THR A 110 -4.75 -15.05 0.96
N GLU A 111 -3.54 -14.96 0.40
CA GLU A 111 -2.67 -16.11 0.16
C GLU A 111 -2.28 -16.75 1.50
N THR A 112 -2.63 -18.02 1.68
CA THR A 112 -2.51 -18.78 2.94
C THR A 112 -1.29 -19.67 2.96
#